data_AF-A0A9Q4ANE0-F1
#
_entry.id   AF-A0A9Q4ANE0-F1
#
_cell.length_a   1.000
_cell.length_b   1.000
_cell.length_c   1.000
_cell.angle_alpha   90.00
_cell.angle_beta   90.00
_cell.angle_gamma   90.00
#
_symmetry.space_group_name_H-M   'P 1'
#
loop_
_entity.id
_entity.type
_entity.pdbx_description
1 polymer ?
#
loop_
_entity_poly.entity_id
_entity_poly.type
_entity_poly.pdbx_seq_one_letter_code
_entity_poly.pdbx_strand_id
1 'polypeptide(L)'
;MVQMMSDLAQSETPRPGLPMVLAPAAPRPSLARSAPAAAFVSQLLAARAALPTQRARRRGTAEGAIGAYGHTARIAERRMPQGYRKTIVA
;
A
#
# COMPACT_ATOMS: atom_id res chain seq x y z
N MET A 1 -12.75 -22.19 -50.69
CA MET A 1 -11.75 -21.91 -49.63
C MET A 1 -11.02 -20.59 -49.89
N VAL A 2 -11.75 -19.50 -50.19
CA VAL A 2 -11.16 -18.17 -50.50
C VAL A 2 -11.77 -17.06 -49.63
N GLN A 3 -12.89 -17.34 -48.96
CA GLN A 3 -13.68 -16.34 -48.23
C GLN A 3 -13.22 -16.12 -46.78
N MET A 4 -12.41 -17.02 -46.21
CA MET A 4 -11.90 -16.92 -44.83
C MET A 4 -10.68 -16.00 -44.69
N MET A 5 -9.99 -15.64 -45.79
CA MET A 5 -8.82 -14.76 -45.74
C MET A 5 -9.16 -13.27 -45.87
N SER A 6 -10.37 -12.95 -46.34
CA SER A 6 -10.85 -11.57 -46.50
C SER A 6 -11.33 -10.93 -45.18
N ASP A 7 -11.76 -11.72 -44.20
CA ASP A 7 -12.22 -11.21 -42.90
C ASP A 7 -11.08 -10.77 -41.97
N LEU A 8 -9.87 -11.32 -42.13
CA LEU A 8 -8.71 -10.92 -41.31
C LEU A 8 -8.23 -9.50 -41.62
N ALA A 9 -8.44 -9.00 -42.84
CA ALA A 9 -8.02 -7.65 -43.23
C ALA A 9 -8.88 -6.54 -42.62
N GLN A 10 -10.09 -6.88 -42.12
CA GLN A 10 -11.04 -5.91 -41.57
C GLN A 10 -10.92 -5.72 -40.05
N SER A 11 -9.94 -6.37 -39.42
CA SER A 11 -9.73 -6.34 -37.96
C SER A 11 -8.73 -5.26 -37.52
N GLU A 12 -8.57 -4.17 -38.27
CA GLU A 12 -7.79 -3.03 -37.81
C GLU A 12 -8.59 -2.24 -36.76
N THR A 13 -8.27 -2.50 -35.49
CA THR A 13 -8.78 -1.68 -34.38
C THR A 13 -8.15 -0.29 -34.50
N PRO A 14 -8.94 0.80 -34.59
CA PRO A 14 -8.39 2.15 -34.68
C PRO A 14 -7.55 2.41 -33.43
N ARG A 15 -6.26 2.72 -33.63
CA ARG A 15 -5.35 3.00 -32.53
C ARG A 15 -5.89 4.23 -31.79
N PRO A 16 -6.21 4.14 -30.48
CA PRO A 16 -6.59 5.32 -29.73
C PRO A 16 -5.41 6.29 -29.78
N GLY A 17 -5.63 7.48 -30.31
CA GLY A 17 -4.62 8.52 -30.36
C GLY A 17 -4.09 8.78 -28.95
N LEU A 18 -2.76 8.88 -28.81
CA LEU A 18 -2.17 9.23 -27.53
C LEU A 18 -2.73 10.58 -27.08
N PRO A 19 -3.01 10.78 -25.78
CA PRO A 19 -3.50 12.05 -25.28
C PRO A 19 -2.54 13.17 -25.68
N MET A 20 -3.04 14.12 -26.46
CA MET A 20 -2.27 15.29 -26.89
C MET A 20 -2.18 16.29 -25.74
N VAL A 21 -0.98 16.82 -25.49
CA VAL A 21 -0.75 17.84 -24.46
C VAL A 21 -1.46 19.13 -24.87
N LEU A 22 -2.49 19.53 -24.11
CA LEU A 22 -3.31 20.73 -24.40
C LEU A 22 -2.69 22.02 -23.85
N ALA A 23 -1.76 21.93 -22.89
CA ALA A 23 -1.16 23.09 -22.21
C ALA A 23 0.24 22.75 -21.68
N PRO A 24 1.13 23.75 -21.50
CA PRO A 24 2.41 23.55 -20.85
C PRO A 24 2.23 23.01 -19.43
N ALA A 25 3.13 22.11 -19.02
CA ALA A 25 3.09 21.51 -17.69
C ALA A 25 3.20 22.59 -16.61
N ALA A 26 2.21 22.63 -15.71
CA ALA A 26 2.28 23.50 -14.54
C ALA A 26 3.44 23.07 -13.63
N PRO A 27 4.10 24.00 -12.91
CA PRO A 27 5.13 23.66 -11.94
C PRO A 27 4.56 22.67 -10.92
N ARG A 28 5.24 21.54 -10.74
CA ARG A 28 4.85 20.52 -9.76
C ARG A 28 4.83 21.15 -8.37
N PRO A 29 3.73 21.01 -7.59
CA PRO A 29 3.73 21.47 -6.21
C PRO A 29 4.82 20.72 -5.44
N SER A 30 5.65 21.45 -4.69
CA SER A 30 6.72 20.84 -3.90
C SER A 30 6.10 19.98 -2.80
N LEU A 31 6.59 18.74 -2.67
CA LEU A 31 6.32 17.87 -1.51
C LEU A 31 7.33 18.12 -0.39
N ALA A 32 8.02 19.26 -0.37
CA ALA A 32 8.90 19.63 0.71
C ALA A 32 8.06 19.75 1.98
N ARG A 33 7.98 18.64 2.74
CA ARG A 33 7.34 18.62 4.04
C ARG A 33 8.11 19.64 4.86
N SER A 34 7.43 20.70 5.28
CA SER A 34 8.00 21.69 6.18
C SER A 34 8.58 20.93 7.36
N ALA A 35 9.90 20.98 7.52
CA ALA A 35 10.52 20.51 8.75
C ALA A 35 9.88 21.33 9.88
N PRO A 36 9.28 20.68 10.89
CA PRO A 36 8.61 21.42 11.94
C PRO A 36 9.63 22.38 12.58
N ALA A 37 9.27 23.66 12.66
CA ALA A 37 10.13 24.65 13.27
C ALA A 37 10.51 24.22 14.69
N ALA A 38 11.74 24.51 15.12
CA ALA A 38 12.23 24.08 16.44
C ALA A 38 11.28 24.50 17.58
N ALA A 39 10.66 25.68 17.48
CA ALA A 39 9.64 26.16 18.41
C ALA A 39 8.43 25.22 18.53
N PHE A 40 7.93 24.68 17.41
CA PHE A 40 6.83 23.73 17.40
C PHE A 40 7.22 22.41 18.06
N VAL A 41 8.43 21.91 17.79
CA VAL A 41 8.94 20.68 18.41
C VAL A 41 9.10 20.86 19.92
N SER A 42 9.62 22.01 20.36
CA SER A 42 9.75 22.35 21.79
C SER A 42 8.39 22.42 22.48
N GLN A 43 7.38 23.06 21.85
CA GLN A 43 6.02 23.12 22.38
C GLN A 43 5.38 21.73 22.47
N LEU A 44 5.59 20.88 21.45
CA LEU A 44 5.09 19.51 21.42
C LEU A 44 5.69 18.66 22.55
N LEU A 45 7.00 18.77 22.78
CA LEU A 45 7.69 18.07 23.87
C LEU A 45 7.23 18.56 25.25
N ALA A 46 7.07 19.87 25.42
CA ALA A 46 6.55 20.44 26.66
C ALA A 46 5.11 19.95 26.94
N ALA A 47 4.24 19.97 25.92
CA ALA A 47 2.86 19.49 26.04
C ALA A 47 2.77 17.98 26.30
N ARG A 48 3.71 17.18 25.76
CA ARG A 48 3.80 15.73 26.00
C ARG A 48 3.97 15.41 27.48
N ALA A 49 4.72 16.22 28.23
CA ALA A 49 4.91 16.04 29.67
C ALA A 49 3.62 16.31 30.48
N ALA A 50 2.71 17.12 29.94
CA ALA A 50 1.43 17.45 30.58
C ALA A 50 0.31 16.43 30.27
N LEU A 51 0.52 15.48 29.36
CA LEU A 51 -0.49 14.46 29.05
C LEU A 51 -0.67 13.49 30.22
N PRO A 52 -1.91 13.05 30.50
CA PRO A 52 -2.16 12.03 31.50
C PRO A 52 -1.36 10.77 31.19
N THR A 53 -0.83 10.13 32.22
CA THR A 53 -0.09 8.88 32.06
C THR A 53 -0.97 7.85 31.35
N GLN A 54 -0.55 7.44 30.15
CA GLN A 54 -1.26 6.42 29.40
C GLN A 54 -1.29 5.15 30.25
N ARG A 55 -2.50 4.69 30.60
CA ARG A 55 -2.68 3.48 31.44
C ARG A 55 -1.79 2.36 30.91
N ALA A 56 -1.08 1.68 31.80
CA ALA A 56 -0.11 0.63 31.44
C ALA A 56 -0.69 -0.38 30.44
N ARG A 57 -1.97 -0.76 30.60
CA ARG A 57 -2.70 -1.69 29.71
C ARG A 57 -2.86 -1.20 28.26
N ARG A 58 -2.78 0.11 28.00
CA ARG A 58 -2.87 0.71 26.66
C ARG A 58 -1.52 1.17 26.12
N ARG A 59 -0.43 1.01 26.88
CA ARG A 59 0.92 1.32 26.44
C ARG A 59 1.39 0.12 25.61
N GLY A 60 1.36 0.24 24.29
CA GLY A 60 1.91 -0.79 23.41
C GLY A 60 3.37 -1.03 23.77
N THR A 61 3.72 -2.25 24.16
CA THR A 61 5.11 -2.65 24.40
C THR A 61 5.73 -3.13 23.10
N ALA A 62 7.07 -3.05 22.98
CA ALA A 62 7.78 -3.61 21.83
C ALA A 62 7.49 -5.13 21.69
N GLU A 63 7.43 -5.84 22.81
CA GLU A 63 7.02 -7.25 22.87
C GLU A 63 5.61 -7.47 22.32
N GLY A 64 4.66 -6.58 22.65
CA GLY A 64 3.30 -6.63 22.11
C GLY A 64 3.26 -6.41 20.59
N ALA A 65 4.13 -5.55 20.05
CA ALA A 65 4.25 -5.35 18.60
C ALA A 65 4.83 -6.59 17.91
N ILE A 66 5.89 -7.19 18.47
CA ILE A 66 6.49 -8.43 17.94
C ILE A 66 5.47 -9.58 17.98
N GLY A 67 4.73 -9.72 19.08
CA GLY A 67 3.65 -10.70 19.21
C GLY A 67 2.53 -10.50 18.18
N ALA A 68 2.17 -9.25 17.88
CA ALA A 68 1.15 -8.94 16.87
C ALA A 68 1.58 -9.35 15.44
N TYR A 69 2.85 -9.15 15.07
CA TYR A 69 3.39 -9.64 13.80
C TYR A 69 3.39 -11.17 13.71
N GLY A 70 3.77 -11.86 14.79
CA GLY A 70 3.69 -13.32 14.85
C GLY A 70 2.25 -13.84 14.75
N HIS A 71 1.31 -13.16 15.41
CA HIS A 71 -0.11 -13.54 15.38
C HIS A 71 -0.73 -13.35 13.99
N THR A 72 -0.47 -12.22 13.35
CA THR A 72 -0.95 -11.95 11.98
C THR A 72 -0.32 -12.88 10.95
N ALA A 73 0.95 -13.26 11.11
CA ALA A 73 1.59 -14.27 10.26
C ALA A 73 0.88 -15.63 10.33
N ARG A 74 0.41 -16.05 11.51
CA ARG A 74 -0.37 -17.29 11.66
C ARG A 74 -1.79 -17.21 11.09
N ILE A 75 -2.41 -16.04 11.13
CA ILE A 75 -3.73 -15.83 10.50
C ILE A 75 -3.62 -15.86 8.98
N ALA A 76 -2.55 -15.28 8.42
CA ALA A 76 -2.27 -15.28 6.99
C ALA A 76 -1.78 -16.65 6.47
N GLU A 77 -1.48 -17.61 7.36
CA GLU A 77 -1.09 -18.95 6.98
C GLU A 77 -2.27 -19.68 6.33
N ARG A 78 -2.16 -19.94 5.02
CA ARG A 78 -3.18 -20.66 4.25
C ARG A 78 -3.16 -22.15 4.61
N ARG A 79 -3.91 -22.51 5.64
CA ARG A 79 -4.07 -23.90 6.10
C ARG A 79 -5.04 -24.66 5.20
N MET A 80 -4.72 -25.92 4.92
CA MET A 80 -5.67 -26.82 4.26
C MET A 80 -6.83 -27.11 5.23
N PRO A 81 -8.07 -27.19 4.74
CA PRO A 81 -9.19 -27.63 5.57
C PRO A 81 -8.92 -29.01 6.16
N GLN A 82 -9.52 -29.29 7.31
CA GLN A 82 -9.41 -30.58 7.97
C GLN A 82 -9.86 -31.70 7.02
N GLY A 83 -9.00 -32.72 6.83
CA GLY A 83 -9.25 -33.84 5.92
C GLY A 83 -8.52 -33.78 4.58
N TYR A 84 -7.97 -32.63 4.17
CA TYR A 84 -7.19 -32.51 2.93
C TYR A 84 -5.70 -32.78 3.19
N ARG A 85 -5.10 -33.71 2.43
CA ARG A 85 -3.67 -34.04 2.50
C ARG A 85 -2.89 -33.28 1.41
N LYS A 86 -1.77 -32.63 1.76
CA LYS A 86 -0.81 -32.11 0.77
C LYS A 86 0.04 -33.29 0.28
N THR A 87 0.05 -33.56 -1.02
CA THR A 87 1.05 -34.42 -1.65
C THR A 87 2.31 -33.60 -1.88
N ILE A 88 3.40 -33.92 -1.18
CA ILE A 88 4.72 -33.36 -1.49
C ILE A 88 5.30 -34.26 -2.58
N VAL A 89 5.44 -33.74 -3.80
CA VAL A 89 6.15 -34.41 -4.88
C VAL A 89 7.60 -33.95 -4.78
N ALA A 90 8.53 -34.90 -4.64
CA ALA A 90 9.96 -34.65 -4.52
C ALA A 90 10.60 -34.31 -5.86
#